data_AF-A0A942J2T7-F1
#
_entry.id   AF-A0A942J2T7-F1
#
_cell.length_a   1.000
_cell.length_b   1.000
_cell.length_c   1.000
_cell.angle_alpha   90.00
_cell.angle_beta   90.00
_cell.angle_gamma   90.00
#
_symmetry.space_group_name_H-M   'P 1'
#
loop_
_entity.id
_entity.type
_entity.pdbx_description
1 polymer ?
#
loop_
_entity_poly.entity_id
_entity_poly.type
_entity_poly.pdbx_seq_one_letter_code
_entity_poly.pdbx_strand_id
1 'polypeptide(L)' 'MALKSYNPTSPARRALILVDKSALWKGKPVKALTEGKHKTGG' A
#
# COMPACT_ATOMS: atom_id res chain seq x y z
N MET A 1 8.98 6.57 -7.17
CA MET A 1 8.27 6.59 -5.87
C MET A 1 9.26 7.08 -4.83
N ALA A 2 8.91 8.12 -4.08
CA ALA A 2 9.73 8.56 -2.95
C ALA A 2 9.46 7.68 -1.72
N LEU A 3 10.38 7.68 -0.75
CA LEU A 3 10.13 7.07 0.55
C LEU A 3 9.44 8.09 1.46
N LYS A 4 8.40 7.66 2.18
CA LYS A 4 7.67 8.45 3.18
C LYS A 4 8.04 7.99 4.58
N SER A 5 8.76 8.85 5.29
CA SER A 5 9.04 8.71 6.73
C SER A 5 7.91 9.31 7.56
N TYR A 6 7.66 8.75 8.75
CA TYR A 6 6.60 9.19 9.67
C TYR A 6 7.19 9.75 10.96
N ASN A 7 6.55 10.78 11.51
CA ASN A 7 6.93 11.32 12.82
C ASN A 7 6.74 10.25 13.93
N PRO A 8 7.71 10.10 14.86
CA PRO A 8 7.76 9.02 15.83
C PRO A 8 6.79 9.22 17.00
N THR A 9 5.50 9.22 16.72
CA THR A 9 4.41 9.44 17.69
C THR A 9 3.90 8.14 18.33
N SER A 10 4.49 6.98 17.99
CA SER A 10 4.33 5.70 18.70
C SER A 10 5.55 4.81 18.43
N PRO A 11 5.87 3.80 19.29
CA PRO A 11 7.03 2.94 19.10
C PRO A 11 7.08 2.24 17.74
N ALA A 12 5.93 1.75 17.26
CA ALA A 12 5.80 1.10 15.97
C ALA A 12 6.08 2.02 14.77
N ARG A 13 5.83 3.33 14.92
CA ARG A 13 6.05 4.31 13.84
C ARG A 13 7.50 4.77 13.70
N ARG A 14 8.35 4.54 14.71
CA ARG A 14 9.76 5.00 14.69
C ARG A 14 10.58 4.43 13.53
N ALA A 15 10.35 3.17 13.18
CA ALA A 15 11.05 2.50 12.08
C ALA A 15 10.18 2.39 10.81
N LEU A 16 9.00 3.02 10.78
CA LEU A 16 8.06 2.89 9.68
C LEU A 16 8.47 3.79 8.51
N ILE A 17 8.88 3.16 7.41
CA ILE A 17 9.10 3.81 6.13
C ILE A 17 8.16 3.16 5.12
N LEU A 18 7.34 3.96 4.46
CA LEU A 18 6.44 3.48 3.39
C LEU A 18 6.87 4.03 2.04
N VAL A 19 6.46 3.36 0.98
CA VAL A 19 6.63 3.84 -0.38
C VAL A 19 5.51 4.84 -0.69
N ASP A 20 5.85 6.02 -1.21
CA ASP A 20 4.85 6.99 -1.66
C ASP A 20 4.14 6.50 -2.92
N LYS A 21 2.80 6.47 -2.84
CA LYS A 21 1.86 6.00 -3.87
C LYS A 21 0.92 7.12 -4.34
N SER A 22 1.27 8.38 -4.10
CA SER A 22 0.49 9.57 -4.45
C SER A 22 0.05 9.62 -5.92
N ALA A 23 0.90 9.16 -6.83
CA ALA A 23 0.64 9.13 -8.27
C ALA A 23 -0.22 7.93 -8.75
N LEU A 24 -0.59 7.00 -7.87
CA LEU A 24 -1.39 5.84 -8.26
C LEU A 24 -2.89 6.19 -8.33
N TRP A 25 -3.59 5.48 -9.21
CA TRP A 25 -5.05 5.54 -9.33
C TRP A 25 -5.73 5.16 -8.00
N LYS A 26 -6.69 6.00 -7.57
CA LYS A 26 -7.41 5.83 -6.29
C LYS A 26 -8.79 5.19 -6.43
N GLY A 27 -9.28 5.00 -7.65
CA GLY A 27 -10.61 4.45 -7.93
C GLY A 27 -10.63 2.93 -7.98
N LYS A 28 -11.78 2.37 -8.36
CA LYS A 28 -11.92 0.92 -8.59
C LYS A 28 -11.07 0.48 -9.79
N PRO A 29 -10.53 -0.75 -9.78
CA PRO A 29 -9.84 -1.31 -10.94
C PRO A 29 -10.83 -1.60 -12.08
N VAL A 30 -10.31 -1.74 -13.29
CA VAL A 30 -11.11 -2.02 -14.50
C VAL A 30 -11.69 -3.44 -14.40
N LYS A 31 -13.01 -3.56 -14.21
CA LYS A 31 -13.69 -4.84 -13.94
C LYS A 31 -13.44 -5.91 -15.01
N ALA A 32 -13.35 -5.51 -16.28
CA ALA A 32 -13.09 -6.41 -17.39
C ALA A 32 -11.68 -7.03 -17.37
N LEU A 33 -10.75 -6.43 -16.62
CA LEU A 33 -9.34 -6.86 -16.53
C LEU A 33 -9.01 -7.45 -15.16
N THR A 34 -10.02 -7.71 -14.30
CA THR A 34 -9.81 -8.26 -12.96
C THR A 34 -10.45 -9.63 -12.80
N GLU A 35 -9.77 -10.51 -12.08
CA GLU A 35 -10.24 -11.84 -11.70
C GLU A 35 -10.15 -12.06 -10.17
N GLY A 36 -10.91 -13.04 -9.66
CA GLY A 36 -10.86 -13.42 -8.26
C GLY A 36 -9.65 -14.31 -7.95
N LYS A 37 -8.83 -13.93 -6.96
CA LYS A 37 -7.66 -14.72 -6.53
C LYS A 37 -7.93 -15.42 -5.19
N HIS A 38 -8.03 -16.75 -5.21
CA HIS A 38 -8.13 -17.55 -3.99
C HIS A 38 -6.76 -17.61 -3.28
N LYS A 39 -6.77 -17.50 -1.94
CA LYS A 39 -5.60 -17.68 -1.09
C LYS A 39 -5.56 -19.12 -0.59
N THR A 40 -4.41 -19.78 -0.72
CA THR A 40 -4.23 -21.19 -0.32
C THR A 40 -3.76 -21.38 1.12
N GLY A 41 -3.46 -20.29 1.86
CA GLY A 41 -3.09 -20.37 3.28
C GLY A 41 -1.66 -20.83 3.56
N GLY A 42 -0.85 -21.06 2.52
CA GLY A 42 0.45 -21.73 2.64
C GLY A 42 0.28 -23.22 2.44
#